data_AF-A0AAV4P7J5-F1
#
_entry.id   AF-A0AAV4P7J5-F1
#
_cell.length_a   1.000
_cell.length_b   1.000
_cell.length_c   1.000
_cell.angle_alpha   90.00
_cell.angle_beta   90.00
_cell.angle_gamma   90.00
#
_symmetry.space_group_name_H-M   'P 1'
#
loop_
_entity.id
_entity.type
_entity.pdbx_description
1 polymer ?
#
loop_
_entity_poly.entity_id
_entity_poly.type
_entity_poly.pdbx_seq_one_letter_code
_entity_poly.pdbx_strand_id
1 'polypeptide(L)'
;MRPAWRGLCCPPNSCGPSLKKPCRGCSLGLPTALPISMIRLNWEPVWMPKKGLLRTYKALLVDINGHDRAVEDLQLSHDCVPTLDKNIDEIISNLAEKQKSLKLKSEEYIAYYENAVQEHDAWNKTMNDLRNWLNSTQTSIDACRDTNLDRISLLGSLRTIKNIITSFDGERPKLNSIEESFQKVLSSTDESGKDRLNEELKSLQDLFESTESCAKKTADFLEDLMNQWSDYEERVSEVQAWMKEVDNSLQSICLKESLSEKRLQLEKLKNIQGEVREKELEIDALTDKMQQLQKGPSKRRISKLSELGITYQNLVSKARDTYTKWNQYVIDHQEFLSIESEFLKHLTDLKQKLEQCQTPEGTLDDIQEKLQTVQDIACEKESLSSTFQNITDKAQVVLSSTAPMGHSVINDTIQSIQELLSTIILNASTTKVSLEDCLHLWSTFLHSMKQVAKVTDSIEHTLEEAKNTSLP
;
A
#
# COMPACT_ATOMS: atom_id res chain seq x y z
N MET A 1 -2.28 -26.79 -3.55
CA MET A 1 -3.56 -26.07 -3.44
C MET A 1 -3.47 -24.81 -4.30
N ARG A 2 -4.17 -24.77 -5.43
CA ARG A 2 -4.31 -23.62 -6.35
C ARG A 2 -5.81 -23.47 -6.65
N PRO A 3 -6.41 -22.27 -6.66
CA PRO A 3 -7.75 -22.11 -7.17
C PRO A 3 -7.74 -21.79 -8.67
N ALA A 4 -8.70 -22.41 -9.35
CA ALA A 4 -8.92 -22.39 -10.78
C ALA A 4 -9.66 -21.13 -11.24
N TRP A 5 -9.22 -20.56 -12.36
CA TRP A 5 -10.03 -19.64 -13.17
C TRP A 5 -10.88 -20.47 -14.14
N ARG A 6 -12.18 -20.60 -13.87
CA ARG A 6 -13.16 -21.06 -14.87
C ARG A 6 -13.93 -19.86 -15.38
N GLY A 7 -13.84 -19.65 -16.69
CA GLY A 7 -14.77 -18.82 -17.43
C GLY A 7 -16.15 -19.48 -17.51
N LEU A 8 -17.19 -18.66 -17.45
CA LEU A 8 -18.56 -19.02 -17.80
C LEU A 8 -19.10 -17.92 -18.70
N CYS A 9 -19.27 -18.27 -19.97
CA CYS A 9 -20.17 -17.58 -20.89
C CYS A 9 -21.62 -17.78 -20.39
N CYS A 10 -22.46 -16.74 -20.48
CA CYS A 10 -23.91 -16.88 -20.39
C CYS A 10 -24.59 -16.21 -21.60
N PRO A 11 -25.75 -16.73 -22.06
CA PRO A 11 -26.41 -16.38 -23.32
C PRO A 11 -27.43 -15.23 -23.18
N PRO A 12 -27.99 -14.69 -24.30
CA PRO A 12 -28.78 -13.46 -24.29
C PRO A 12 -30.30 -13.67 -24.12
N ASN A 13 -30.96 -12.59 -23.69
CA ASN A 13 -32.41 -12.28 -23.73
C ASN A 13 -33.31 -12.79 -22.59
N SER A 14 -33.56 -11.89 -21.64
CA SER A 14 -34.92 -11.57 -21.14
C SER A 14 -34.87 -10.22 -20.39
N CYS A 15 -35.60 -9.23 -20.90
CA CYS A 15 -35.76 -7.89 -20.31
C CYS A 15 -36.93 -7.86 -19.32
N GLY A 16 -36.83 -7.07 -18.25
CA GLY A 16 -37.95 -6.60 -17.43
C GLY A 16 -37.48 -5.89 -16.14
N PRO A 17 -38.12 -4.78 -15.70
CA PRO A 17 -37.39 -3.61 -15.23
C PRO A 17 -37.52 -3.37 -13.72
N SER A 18 -36.42 -3.48 -12.97
CA SER A 18 -36.28 -2.83 -11.65
C SER A 18 -34.88 -3.07 -11.10
N LEU A 19 -34.08 -1.99 -11.05
CA LEU A 19 -33.00 -1.67 -10.10
C LEU A 19 -31.90 -0.89 -10.83
N LYS A 20 -31.82 0.39 -10.47
CA LYS A 20 -30.75 1.32 -10.85
C LYS A 20 -29.38 0.69 -10.55
N LYS A 21 -28.64 0.32 -11.59
CA LYS A 21 -27.18 0.16 -11.53
C LYS A 21 -26.55 1.55 -11.79
N PRO A 22 -25.57 2.02 -10.98
CA PRO A 22 -24.83 3.22 -11.31
C PRO A 22 -23.91 2.92 -12.51
N CYS A 23 -24.00 3.73 -13.55
CA CYS A 23 -23.10 3.68 -14.70
C CYS A 23 -21.65 3.91 -14.27
N ARG A 24 -20.73 3.17 -14.90
CA ARG A 24 -19.28 3.44 -14.85
C ARG A 24 -19.06 4.88 -15.34
N GLY A 25 -18.52 5.73 -14.47
CA GLY A 25 -18.31 7.16 -14.74
C GLY A 25 -18.95 8.12 -13.72
N CYS A 26 -19.40 7.65 -12.55
CA CYS A 26 -19.74 8.53 -11.44
C CYS A 26 -18.48 9.27 -10.95
N SER A 27 -18.28 10.47 -11.44
CA SER A 27 -17.61 11.55 -10.71
C SER A 27 -18.17 11.57 -9.29
N LEU A 28 -17.28 11.37 -8.33
CA LEU A 28 -17.57 11.43 -6.90
C LEU A 28 -18.23 12.78 -6.58
N GLY A 29 -19.55 12.81 -6.38
CA GLY A 29 -20.32 13.77 -5.56
C GLY A 29 -20.06 15.27 -5.69
N LEU A 30 -19.25 15.72 -6.64
CA LEU A 30 -18.88 17.12 -6.81
C LEU A 30 -20.00 17.80 -7.60
N PRO A 31 -20.59 18.89 -7.09
CA PRO A 31 -21.61 19.62 -7.82
C PRO A 31 -21.06 20.00 -9.20
N THR A 32 -21.73 19.53 -10.24
CA THR A 32 -21.52 20.02 -11.61
C THR A 32 -22.09 21.42 -11.65
N ALA A 33 -21.29 22.40 -12.11
CA ALA A 33 -21.83 23.72 -12.40
C ALA A 33 -23.01 23.58 -13.38
N LEU A 34 -24.00 24.46 -13.26
CA LEU A 34 -25.15 24.46 -14.15
C LEU A 34 -24.67 24.53 -15.62
N PRO A 35 -25.24 23.74 -16.55
CA PRO A 35 -24.86 23.80 -17.95
C PRO A 35 -25.13 25.20 -18.50
N ILE A 36 -24.06 25.93 -18.79
CA ILE A 36 -24.09 27.27 -19.38
C ILE A 36 -24.87 27.27 -20.72
N SER A 37 -24.95 26.11 -21.38
CA SER A 37 -25.69 25.89 -22.62
C SER A 37 -27.22 26.08 -22.52
N MET A 38 -27.80 26.15 -21.31
CA MET A 38 -29.24 26.44 -21.15
C MET A 38 -29.61 27.94 -21.21
N ILE A 39 -28.64 28.85 -21.33
CA ILE A 39 -28.91 30.30 -21.35
C ILE A 39 -29.08 30.84 -22.80
N ARG A 40 -29.02 29.97 -23.83
CA ARG A 40 -29.40 30.37 -25.19
C ARG A 40 -30.87 30.05 -25.45
N LEU A 41 -31.70 30.63 -24.61
CA LEU A 41 -33.11 30.77 -24.90
C LEU A 41 -33.17 31.71 -26.14
N ASN A 42 -33.83 31.25 -27.20
CA ASN A 42 -33.77 31.79 -28.55
C ASN A 42 -34.57 33.12 -28.65
N TRP A 43 -34.00 34.25 -28.18
CA TRP A 43 -34.77 35.51 -28.03
C TRP A 43 -34.04 36.74 -28.59
N GLU A 44 -34.73 37.50 -29.45
CA GLU A 44 -34.25 38.75 -30.06
C GLU A 44 -33.81 39.78 -28.99
N PRO A 45 -32.64 40.43 -29.08
CA PRO A 45 -32.21 41.43 -28.09
C PRO A 45 -33.24 42.53 -27.86
N VAL A 46 -33.56 42.82 -26.59
CA VAL A 46 -34.60 43.79 -26.15
C VAL A 46 -34.42 45.19 -26.77
N TRP A 47 -33.20 45.57 -27.15
CA TRP A 47 -32.93 46.87 -27.77
C TRP A 47 -32.98 46.87 -29.30
N MET A 48 -33.08 45.72 -30.00
CA MET A 48 -33.19 45.69 -31.47
C MET A 48 -34.36 46.53 -32.00
N PRO A 49 -35.56 46.52 -31.37
CA PRO A 49 -36.64 47.44 -31.71
C PRO A 49 -36.26 48.92 -31.55
N LYS A 50 -35.44 49.26 -30.54
CA LYS A 50 -34.93 50.64 -30.31
C LYS A 50 -33.93 51.08 -31.38
N LYS A 51 -33.02 50.20 -31.82
CA LYS A 51 -32.15 50.48 -33.00
C LYS A 51 -32.99 50.63 -34.28
N GLY A 52 -34.11 49.91 -34.40
CA GLY A 52 -35.09 50.09 -35.47
C GLY A 52 -35.76 51.47 -35.44
N LEU A 53 -36.34 51.86 -34.29
CA LEU A 53 -36.96 53.17 -34.08
C LEU A 53 -35.98 54.31 -34.33
N LEU A 54 -34.75 54.20 -33.85
CA LEU A 54 -33.70 55.19 -34.10
C LEU A 54 -33.45 55.41 -35.61
N ARG A 55 -33.41 54.32 -36.40
CA ARG A 55 -33.28 54.43 -37.87
C ARG A 55 -34.48 55.12 -38.49
N THR A 56 -35.69 54.83 -38.01
CA THR A 56 -36.92 55.47 -38.47
C THR A 56 -36.94 56.97 -38.16
N TYR A 57 -36.62 57.38 -36.93
CA TYR A 57 -36.55 58.80 -36.57
C TYR A 57 -35.46 59.55 -37.33
N LYS A 58 -34.29 58.92 -37.57
CA LYS A 58 -33.24 59.48 -38.45
C LYS A 58 -33.71 59.67 -39.88
N ALA A 59 -34.45 58.71 -40.45
CA ALA A 59 -35.03 58.86 -41.79
C ALA A 59 -36.08 59.98 -41.83
N LEU A 60 -36.97 60.04 -40.83
CA LEU A 60 -37.96 61.12 -40.71
C LEU A 60 -37.30 62.50 -40.57
N LEU A 61 -36.19 62.63 -39.85
CA LEU A 61 -35.44 63.88 -39.78
C LEU A 61 -34.83 64.28 -41.13
N VAL A 62 -34.33 63.32 -41.92
CA VAL A 62 -33.85 63.59 -43.29
C VAL A 62 -35.00 64.07 -44.18
N ASP A 63 -36.16 63.44 -44.11
CA ASP A 63 -37.35 63.84 -44.87
C ASP A 63 -37.84 65.23 -44.45
N ILE A 64 -37.93 65.51 -43.13
CA ILE A 64 -38.27 66.83 -42.57
C ILE A 64 -37.28 67.88 -43.10
N ASN A 65 -35.97 67.66 -43.01
CA ASN A 65 -34.97 68.57 -43.55
C ASN A 65 -35.08 68.77 -45.07
N GLY A 66 -35.57 67.77 -45.80
CA GLY A 66 -35.87 67.88 -47.24
C GLY A 66 -37.00 68.86 -47.54
N HIS A 67 -37.96 69.03 -46.61
CA HIS A 67 -39.05 69.98 -46.72
C HIS A 67 -38.68 71.41 -46.26
N ASP A 68 -37.52 71.62 -45.62
CA ASP A 68 -37.09 72.95 -45.14
C ASP A 68 -37.00 73.97 -46.29
N ARG A 69 -36.42 73.58 -47.44
CA ARG A 69 -36.34 74.46 -48.63
C ARG A 69 -37.71 74.85 -49.17
N ALA A 70 -38.67 73.95 -49.16
CA ALA A 70 -40.02 74.24 -49.64
C ALA A 70 -40.75 75.22 -48.72
N VAL A 71 -40.51 75.16 -47.40
CA VAL A 71 -41.05 76.14 -46.44
C VAL A 71 -40.34 77.49 -46.57
N GLU A 72 -39.02 77.51 -46.76
CA GLU A 72 -38.24 78.73 -47.02
C GLU A 72 -38.67 79.42 -48.33
N ASP A 73 -38.85 78.66 -49.41
CA ASP A 73 -39.32 79.18 -50.70
C ASP A 73 -40.75 79.75 -50.60
N LEU A 74 -41.63 79.11 -49.81
CA LEU A 74 -42.98 79.60 -49.53
C LEU A 74 -42.97 80.89 -48.69
N GLN A 75 -42.05 81.02 -47.74
CA GLN A 75 -41.86 82.25 -46.95
C GLN A 75 -41.29 83.39 -47.81
N LEU A 76 -40.29 83.11 -48.64
CA LEU A 76 -39.72 84.10 -49.58
C LEU A 76 -40.75 84.56 -50.63
N SER A 77 -41.56 83.63 -51.14
CA SER A 77 -42.66 83.94 -52.06
C SER A 77 -43.77 84.74 -51.38
N HIS A 78 -44.01 84.54 -50.08
CA HIS A 78 -44.94 85.32 -49.27
C HIS A 78 -44.43 86.76 -49.05
N ASP A 79 -43.16 86.93 -48.71
CA ASP A 79 -42.52 88.24 -48.49
C ASP A 79 -42.52 89.16 -49.74
N CYS A 80 -42.62 88.56 -50.94
CA CYS A 80 -42.62 89.27 -52.22
C CYS A 80 -44.02 89.71 -52.72
N VAL A 81 -45.12 89.36 -52.04
CA VAL A 81 -46.50 89.68 -52.46
C VAL A 81 -47.17 90.68 -51.49
N PRO A 82 -47.38 91.96 -51.86
CA PRO A 82 -47.80 93.02 -50.91
C PRO A 82 -49.27 92.98 -50.44
N THR A 83 -50.11 92.09 -50.96
CA THR A 83 -51.56 92.10 -50.69
C THR A 83 -52.13 90.69 -50.54
N LEU A 84 -51.85 90.04 -49.41
CA LEU A 84 -52.49 88.79 -49.04
C LEU A 84 -53.32 88.94 -47.75
N ASP A 85 -54.36 88.12 -47.65
CA ASP A 85 -55.29 88.04 -46.52
C ASP A 85 -54.55 87.57 -45.24
N LYS A 86 -54.86 88.17 -44.08
CA LYS A 86 -54.25 87.83 -42.78
C LYS A 86 -54.32 86.34 -42.45
N ASN A 87 -55.32 85.66 -43.01
CA ASN A 87 -55.53 84.22 -42.88
C ASN A 87 -54.39 83.39 -43.50
N ILE A 88 -53.76 83.88 -44.59
CA ILE A 88 -52.68 83.15 -45.27
C ILE A 88 -51.35 83.34 -44.53
N ASP A 89 -51.10 84.53 -43.96
CA ASP A 89 -49.95 84.79 -43.09
C ASP A 89 -49.96 83.84 -41.89
N GLU A 90 -51.13 83.66 -41.27
CA GLU A 90 -51.32 82.74 -40.14
C GLU A 90 -51.06 81.28 -40.53
N ILE A 91 -51.49 80.85 -41.73
CA ILE A 91 -51.24 79.49 -42.23
C ILE A 91 -49.75 79.23 -42.48
N ILE A 92 -49.04 80.16 -43.14
CA ILE A 92 -47.61 80.00 -43.43
C ILE A 92 -46.79 80.03 -42.14
N SER A 93 -47.13 80.92 -41.20
CA SER A 93 -46.50 80.97 -39.88
C SER A 93 -46.71 79.67 -39.08
N ASN A 94 -47.95 79.16 -39.05
CA ASN A 94 -48.29 77.89 -38.41
C ASN A 94 -47.57 76.69 -39.06
N LEU A 95 -47.41 76.67 -40.39
CA LEU A 95 -46.67 75.62 -41.08
C LEU A 95 -45.17 75.65 -40.75
N ALA A 96 -44.56 76.83 -40.73
CA ALA A 96 -43.16 77.00 -40.35
C ALA A 96 -42.92 76.64 -38.87
N GLU A 97 -43.82 77.02 -37.97
CA GLU A 97 -43.75 76.66 -36.56
C GLU A 97 -43.94 75.14 -36.36
N LYS A 98 -44.88 74.52 -37.07
CA LYS A 98 -45.09 73.07 -37.05
C LYS A 98 -43.88 72.31 -37.59
N GLN A 99 -43.29 72.77 -38.69
CA GLN A 99 -42.06 72.20 -39.26
C GLN A 99 -40.90 72.27 -38.26
N LYS A 100 -40.67 73.45 -37.66
CA LYS A 100 -39.65 73.66 -36.63
C LYS A 100 -39.90 72.78 -35.39
N SER A 101 -41.15 72.66 -34.95
CA SER A 101 -41.52 71.79 -33.83
C SER A 101 -41.30 70.31 -34.14
N LEU A 102 -41.63 69.85 -35.37
CA LEU A 102 -41.40 68.48 -35.80
C LEU A 102 -39.91 68.13 -35.89
N LYS A 103 -39.08 69.07 -36.39
CA LYS A 103 -37.62 68.95 -36.42
C LYS A 103 -37.02 68.85 -35.03
N LEU A 104 -37.41 69.75 -34.13
CA LEU A 104 -36.94 69.73 -32.74
C LEU A 104 -37.34 68.44 -32.03
N LYS A 105 -38.59 67.99 -32.18
CA LYS A 105 -39.05 66.71 -31.62
C LYS A 105 -38.31 65.51 -32.19
N SER A 106 -38.02 65.48 -33.49
CA SER A 106 -37.29 64.36 -34.10
C SER A 106 -35.82 64.33 -33.66
N GLU A 107 -35.17 65.49 -33.53
CA GLU A 107 -33.82 65.61 -32.95
C GLU A 107 -33.78 65.14 -31.48
N GLU A 108 -34.77 65.53 -30.66
CA GLU A 108 -34.90 65.07 -29.27
C GLU A 108 -35.11 63.55 -29.18
N TYR A 109 -35.98 62.97 -30.01
CA TYR A 109 -36.19 61.51 -30.04
C TYR A 109 -34.94 60.78 -30.53
N ILE A 110 -34.22 61.31 -31.53
CA ILE A 110 -32.95 60.72 -31.97
C ILE A 110 -31.95 60.72 -30.83
N ALA A 111 -31.71 61.86 -30.16
CA ALA A 111 -30.78 61.94 -29.04
C ALA A 111 -31.16 60.97 -27.92
N TYR A 112 -32.45 60.86 -27.59
CA TYR A 112 -32.96 59.90 -26.61
C TYR A 112 -32.68 58.44 -27.01
N TYR A 113 -33.05 58.04 -28.21
CA TYR A 113 -32.85 56.66 -28.67
C TYR A 113 -31.37 56.34 -28.93
N GLU A 114 -30.53 57.31 -29.32
CA GLU A 114 -29.09 57.15 -29.42
C GLU A 114 -28.47 56.86 -28.06
N ASN A 115 -28.78 57.65 -27.04
CA ASN A 115 -28.29 57.42 -25.69
C ASN A 115 -28.77 56.07 -25.15
N ALA A 116 -30.06 55.76 -25.29
CA ALA A 116 -30.62 54.48 -24.85
C ALA A 116 -29.96 53.28 -25.55
N VAL A 117 -29.70 53.38 -26.86
CA VAL A 117 -28.99 52.34 -27.61
C VAL A 117 -27.55 52.21 -27.14
N GLN A 118 -26.84 53.32 -26.89
CA GLN A 118 -25.46 53.33 -26.44
C GLN A 118 -25.30 52.70 -25.05
N GLU A 119 -26.19 53.04 -24.11
CA GLU A 119 -26.21 52.45 -22.76
C GLU A 119 -26.47 50.94 -22.82
N HIS A 120 -27.43 50.49 -23.63
CA HIS A 120 -27.71 49.07 -23.85
C HIS A 120 -26.53 48.33 -24.50
N ASP A 121 -25.84 48.95 -25.47
CA ASP A 121 -24.69 48.35 -26.15
C ASP A 121 -23.50 48.19 -25.19
N ALA A 122 -23.23 49.20 -24.37
CA ALA A 122 -22.18 49.18 -23.35
C ALA A 122 -22.45 48.12 -22.25
N TRP A 123 -23.69 48.05 -21.75
CA TRP A 123 -24.11 47.04 -20.79
C TRP A 123 -24.01 45.62 -21.36
N ASN A 124 -24.52 45.39 -22.57
CA ASN A 124 -24.44 44.08 -23.21
C ASN A 124 -22.98 43.64 -23.48
N LYS A 125 -22.10 44.58 -23.82
CA LYS A 125 -20.68 44.29 -24.02
C LYS A 125 -20.04 43.79 -22.72
N THR A 126 -20.20 44.54 -21.63
CA THR A 126 -19.64 44.15 -20.32
C THR A 126 -20.24 42.85 -19.78
N MET A 127 -21.54 42.65 -19.99
CA MET A 127 -22.24 41.39 -19.70
C MET A 127 -21.63 40.19 -20.44
N ASN A 128 -21.39 40.33 -21.75
CA ASN A 128 -20.81 39.27 -22.58
C ASN A 128 -19.34 39.02 -22.24
N ASP A 129 -18.57 40.06 -21.93
CA ASP A 129 -17.17 39.93 -21.51
C ASP A 129 -17.06 39.10 -20.22
N LEU A 130 -17.91 39.38 -19.22
CA LEU A 130 -17.96 38.60 -17.97
C LEU A 130 -18.46 37.17 -18.19
N ARG A 131 -19.49 36.98 -19.03
CA ARG A 131 -19.98 35.64 -19.42
C ARG A 131 -18.88 34.80 -20.09
N ASN A 132 -18.13 35.39 -21.03
CA ASN A 132 -17.05 34.70 -21.71
C ASN A 132 -15.93 34.29 -20.75
N TRP A 133 -15.56 35.20 -19.84
CA TRP A 133 -14.61 34.89 -18.79
C TRP A 133 -15.08 33.73 -17.90
N LEU A 134 -16.34 33.75 -17.44
CA LEU A 134 -16.92 32.66 -16.64
C LEU A 134 -16.87 31.31 -17.38
N ASN A 135 -17.13 31.29 -18.69
CA ASN A 135 -17.06 30.07 -19.49
C ASN A 135 -15.63 29.50 -19.56
N SER A 136 -14.64 30.38 -19.78
CA SER A 136 -13.23 29.99 -19.79
C SER A 136 -12.75 29.52 -18.41
N THR A 137 -13.18 30.19 -17.35
CA THR A 137 -12.89 29.81 -15.96
C THR A 137 -13.50 28.46 -15.62
N GLN A 138 -14.76 28.21 -15.97
CA GLN A 138 -15.43 26.93 -15.73
C GLN A 138 -14.70 25.78 -16.44
N THR A 139 -14.28 25.97 -17.69
CA THR A 139 -13.47 24.97 -18.43
C THR A 139 -12.15 24.66 -17.70
N SER A 140 -11.52 25.68 -17.12
CA SER A 140 -10.28 25.51 -16.35
C SER A 140 -10.51 24.78 -15.03
N ILE A 141 -11.63 25.05 -14.34
CA ILE A 141 -12.06 24.33 -13.13
C ILE A 141 -12.30 22.86 -13.45
N ASP A 142 -12.97 22.56 -14.57
CA ASP A 142 -13.27 21.18 -14.98
C ASP A 142 -12.00 20.40 -15.29
N ALA A 143 -10.99 21.04 -15.89
CA ALA A 143 -9.67 20.43 -16.11
C ALA A 143 -8.95 20.10 -14.79
N CYS A 144 -9.15 20.90 -13.73
CA CYS A 144 -8.58 20.65 -12.41
C CYS A 144 -9.27 19.50 -11.66
N ARG A 145 -10.45 19.07 -12.09
CA ARG A 145 -11.27 18.04 -11.43
C ARG A 145 -10.84 16.61 -11.78
N ASP A 146 -9.88 16.42 -12.68
CA ASP A 146 -9.38 15.08 -13.00
C ASP A 146 -8.58 14.49 -11.83
N THR A 147 -9.17 13.51 -11.16
CA THR A 147 -8.60 12.83 -9.99
C THR A 147 -7.66 11.68 -10.35
N ASN A 148 -7.51 11.35 -11.64
CA ASN A 148 -6.68 10.21 -12.09
C ASN A 148 -5.21 10.59 -12.29
N LEU A 149 -4.84 11.82 -11.94
CA LEU A 149 -3.52 12.39 -12.11
C LEU A 149 -2.55 11.93 -10.99
N ASP A 150 -1.25 11.98 -11.27
CA ASP A 150 -0.23 11.76 -10.25
C ASP A 150 -0.09 12.98 -9.32
N ARG A 151 0.56 12.80 -8.15
CA ARG A 151 0.69 13.85 -7.12
C ARG A 151 1.21 15.18 -7.68
N ILE A 152 2.22 15.16 -8.55
CA ILE A 152 2.81 16.38 -9.11
C ILE A 152 1.80 17.13 -9.95
N SER A 153 1.04 16.40 -10.78
CA SER A 153 -0.02 16.95 -11.60
C SER A 153 -1.18 17.50 -10.75
N LEU A 154 -1.57 16.79 -9.68
CA LEU A 154 -2.59 17.28 -8.73
C LEU A 154 -2.16 18.56 -7.99
N LEU A 155 -0.87 18.68 -7.61
CA LEU A 155 -0.32 19.93 -7.05
C LEU A 155 -0.41 21.09 -8.06
N GLY A 156 -0.17 20.81 -9.34
CA GLY A 156 -0.35 21.79 -10.42
C GLY A 156 -1.81 22.24 -10.56
N SER A 157 -2.76 21.30 -10.51
CA SER A 157 -4.19 21.60 -10.50
C SER A 157 -4.61 22.42 -9.27
N LEU A 158 -4.09 22.08 -8.08
CA LEU A 158 -4.35 22.83 -6.85
C LEU A 158 -3.81 24.27 -6.93
N ARG A 159 -2.63 24.47 -7.51
CA ARG A 159 -2.11 25.82 -7.75
C ARG A 159 -3.01 26.60 -8.71
N THR A 160 -3.45 25.96 -9.79
CA THR A 160 -4.32 26.57 -10.80
C THR A 160 -5.66 26.99 -10.19
N ILE A 161 -6.30 26.11 -9.42
CA ILE A 161 -7.60 26.42 -8.80
C ILE A 161 -7.49 27.55 -7.75
N LYS A 162 -6.40 27.61 -6.99
CA LYS A 162 -6.14 28.73 -6.06
C LYS A 162 -5.98 30.06 -6.80
N ASN A 163 -5.26 30.07 -7.93
CA ASN A 163 -5.15 31.25 -8.77
C ASN A 163 -6.52 31.68 -9.35
N ILE A 164 -7.37 30.71 -9.74
CA ILE A 164 -8.74 30.97 -10.19
C ILE A 164 -9.56 31.62 -9.06
N ILE A 165 -9.47 31.12 -7.83
CA ILE A 165 -10.18 31.72 -6.68
C ILE A 165 -9.75 33.17 -6.50
N THR A 166 -8.45 33.48 -6.56
CA THR A 166 -7.96 34.86 -6.43
C THR A 166 -8.40 35.75 -7.60
N SER A 167 -8.59 35.22 -8.81
CA SER A 167 -9.02 36.04 -9.95
C SER A 167 -10.46 36.52 -9.83
N PHE A 168 -11.32 35.86 -9.04
CA PHE A 168 -12.67 36.36 -8.74
C PHE A 168 -12.67 37.71 -8.02
N ASP A 169 -11.66 37.99 -7.19
CA ASP A 169 -11.53 39.30 -6.51
C ASP A 169 -11.31 40.44 -7.50
N GLY A 170 -10.59 40.17 -8.60
CA GLY A 170 -10.35 41.13 -9.68
C GLY A 170 -11.52 41.32 -10.64
N GLU A 171 -12.41 40.33 -10.76
CA GLU A 171 -13.55 40.33 -11.67
C GLU A 171 -14.85 40.80 -11.01
N ARG A 172 -14.96 40.71 -9.67
CA ARG A 172 -16.11 41.21 -8.91
C ARG A 172 -16.45 42.68 -9.17
N PRO A 173 -15.49 43.61 -9.32
CA PRO A 173 -15.81 44.99 -9.71
C PRO A 173 -16.53 45.11 -11.07
N LYS A 174 -16.28 44.20 -12.02
CA LYS A 174 -17.00 44.20 -13.30
C LYS A 174 -18.46 43.81 -13.13
N LEU A 175 -18.77 42.85 -12.25
CA LEU A 175 -20.14 42.50 -11.90
C LEU A 175 -20.87 43.70 -11.26
N ASN A 176 -20.24 44.38 -10.31
CA ASN A 176 -20.81 45.59 -9.69
C ASN A 176 -21.07 46.70 -10.73
N SER A 177 -20.16 46.89 -11.69
CA SER A 177 -20.34 47.89 -12.77
C SER A 177 -21.51 47.54 -13.71
N ILE A 178 -21.75 46.25 -13.97
CA ILE A 178 -22.93 45.77 -14.71
C ILE A 178 -24.22 46.10 -13.93
N GLU A 179 -24.23 45.90 -12.61
CA GLU A 179 -25.38 46.25 -11.74
C GLU A 179 -25.65 47.76 -11.68
N GLU A 180 -24.61 48.58 -11.62
CA GLU A 180 -24.74 50.05 -11.63
C GLU A 180 -25.28 50.56 -12.97
N SER A 181 -24.76 50.04 -14.09
CA SER A 181 -25.20 50.43 -15.43
C SER A 181 -26.58 49.88 -15.80
N PHE A 182 -27.02 48.80 -15.15
CA PHE A 182 -28.34 48.21 -15.30
C PHE A 182 -29.48 49.19 -15.05
N GLN A 183 -29.36 50.07 -14.03
CA GLN A 183 -30.40 51.05 -13.72
C GLN A 183 -30.64 52.05 -14.86
N LYS A 184 -29.57 52.44 -15.56
CA LYS A 184 -29.66 53.34 -16.73
C LYS A 184 -30.39 52.65 -17.88
N VAL A 185 -30.03 51.40 -18.14
CA VAL A 185 -30.64 50.53 -19.16
C VAL A 185 -32.13 50.27 -18.89
N LEU A 186 -32.52 50.09 -17.62
CA LEU A 186 -33.93 49.92 -17.23
C LEU A 186 -34.77 51.18 -17.46
N SER A 187 -34.20 52.37 -17.23
CA SER A 187 -34.92 53.65 -17.36
C SER A 187 -35.44 53.92 -18.78
N SER A 188 -34.77 53.36 -19.79
CA SER A 188 -35.12 53.53 -21.20
C SER A 188 -35.90 52.34 -21.78
N THR A 189 -36.30 51.35 -20.97
CA THR A 189 -36.89 50.07 -21.41
C THR A 189 -38.35 49.91 -20.98
N ASP A 190 -39.17 49.30 -21.83
CA ASP A 190 -40.57 48.97 -21.54
C ASP A 190 -40.68 47.82 -20.52
N GLU A 191 -41.86 47.66 -19.92
CA GLU A 191 -42.06 46.71 -18.81
C GLU A 191 -41.73 45.26 -19.19
N SER A 192 -42.09 44.82 -20.41
CA SER A 192 -41.78 43.46 -20.88
C SER A 192 -40.28 43.23 -21.07
N GLY A 193 -39.56 44.26 -21.49
CA GLY A 193 -38.10 44.26 -21.60
C GLY A 193 -37.39 44.29 -20.26
N LYS A 194 -37.96 44.96 -19.24
CA LYS A 194 -37.38 45.05 -17.90
C LYS A 194 -37.35 43.68 -17.22
N ASP A 195 -38.45 42.93 -17.25
CA ASP A 195 -38.51 41.59 -16.66
C ASP A 195 -37.43 40.67 -17.22
N ARG A 196 -37.26 40.69 -18.54
CA ARG A 196 -36.24 39.90 -19.23
C ARG A 196 -34.81 40.32 -18.85
N LEU A 197 -34.54 41.62 -18.78
CA LEU A 197 -33.22 42.13 -18.39
C LEU A 197 -32.90 41.78 -16.93
N ASN A 198 -33.90 41.79 -16.03
CA ASN A 198 -33.76 41.33 -14.65
C ASN A 198 -33.39 39.84 -14.57
N GLU A 199 -34.06 38.99 -15.36
CA GLU A 199 -33.72 37.57 -15.44
C GLU A 199 -32.30 37.34 -15.96
N GLU A 200 -31.87 38.09 -16.97
CA GLU A 200 -30.51 37.99 -17.52
C GLU A 200 -29.43 38.41 -16.51
N LEU A 201 -29.64 39.52 -15.79
CA LEU A 201 -28.73 39.98 -14.74
C LEU A 201 -28.64 38.95 -13.61
N LYS A 202 -29.79 38.49 -13.13
CA LYS A 202 -29.88 37.48 -12.07
C LYS A 202 -29.17 36.18 -12.48
N SER A 203 -29.40 35.71 -13.71
CA SER A 203 -28.74 34.52 -14.22
C SER A 203 -27.21 34.66 -14.26
N LEU A 204 -26.68 35.85 -14.53
CA LEU A 204 -25.24 36.08 -14.49
C LEU A 204 -24.68 36.13 -13.07
N GLN A 205 -25.39 36.77 -12.13
CA GLN A 205 -25.03 36.78 -10.71
C GLN A 205 -24.99 35.35 -10.17
N ASP A 206 -26.05 34.57 -10.40
CA ASP A 206 -26.13 33.16 -10.00
C ASP A 206 -24.99 32.33 -10.61
N LEU A 207 -24.65 32.56 -11.89
CA LEU A 207 -23.54 31.87 -12.55
C LEU A 207 -22.19 32.26 -11.93
N PHE A 208 -21.98 33.54 -11.63
CA PHE A 208 -20.75 34.03 -11.01
C PHE A 208 -20.54 33.40 -9.63
N GLU A 209 -21.55 33.46 -8.76
CA GLU A 209 -21.52 32.87 -7.41
C GLU A 209 -21.37 31.34 -7.46
N SER A 210 -22.10 30.67 -8.36
CA SER A 210 -21.99 29.23 -8.54
C SER A 210 -20.60 28.81 -9.01
N THR A 211 -19.98 29.55 -9.94
CA THR A 211 -18.64 29.25 -10.45
C THR A 211 -17.58 29.49 -9.37
N GLU A 212 -17.69 30.58 -8.60
CA GLU A 212 -16.81 30.85 -7.46
C GLU A 212 -16.91 29.76 -6.38
N SER A 213 -18.14 29.36 -6.02
CA SER A 213 -18.40 28.27 -5.08
C SER A 213 -17.84 26.93 -5.58
N CYS A 214 -18.00 26.65 -6.88
CA CYS A 214 -17.45 25.48 -7.55
C CYS A 214 -15.92 25.45 -7.46
N ALA A 215 -15.25 26.59 -7.69
CA ALA A 215 -13.80 26.70 -7.58
C ALA A 215 -13.33 26.43 -6.13
N LYS A 216 -13.95 27.05 -5.13
CA LYS A 216 -13.64 26.84 -3.70
C LYS A 216 -13.79 25.38 -3.29
N LYS A 217 -14.93 24.74 -3.62
CA LYS A 217 -15.16 23.31 -3.34
C LYS A 217 -14.14 22.40 -4.03
N THR A 218 -13.73 22.75 -5.26
CA THR A 218 -12.71 21.99 -5.99
C THR A 218 -11.34 22.15 -5.33
N ALA A 219 -11.01 23.34 -4.82
CA ALA A 219 -9.79 23.56 -4.04
C ALA A 219 -9.80 22.74 -2.74
N ASP A 220 -10.87 22.81 -1.94
CA ASP A 220 -11.00 22.04 -0.69
C ASP A 220 -10.83 20.53 -0.95
N PHE A 221 -11.47 20.02 -2.01
CA PHE A 221 -11.34 18.63 -2.42
C PHE A 221 -9.91 18.25 -2.82
N LEU A 222 -9.23 19.09 -3.60
CA LEU A 222 -7.85 18.85 -4.01
C LEU A 222 -6.88 18.94 -2.81
N GLU A 223 -7.12 19.84 -1.85
CA GLU A 223 -6.35 19.93 -0.62
C GLU A 223 -6.50 18.67 0.25
N ASP A 224 -7.74 18.22 0.46
CA ASP A 224 -8.00 16.97 1.18
C ASP A 224 -7.31 15.77 0.51
N LEU A 225 -7.43 15.67 -0.82
CA LEU A 225 -6.73 14.63 -1.58
C LEU A 225 -5.20 14.73 -1.41
N MET A 226 -4.61 15.93 -1.39
CA MET A 226 -3.18 16.13 -1.14
C MET A 226 -2.76 15.76 0.28
N ASN A 227 -3.60 15.99 1.28
CA ASN A 227 -3.35 15.54 2.64
C ASN A 227 -3.34 14.01 2.70
N GLN A 228 -4.35 13.36 2.11
CA GLN A 228 -4.41 11.89 2.06
C GLN A 228 -3.19 11.27 1.35
N TRP A 229 -2.69 11.91 0.29
CA TRP A 229 -1.44 11.53 -0.40
C TRP A 229 -0.22 11.66 0.50
N SER A 230 -0.14 12.74 1.29
CA SER A 230 0.98 12.99 2.19
C SER A 230 1.00 11.98 3.33
N ASP A 231 -0.16 11.71 3.95
CA ASP A 231 -0.29 10.67 4.98
C ASP A 231 0.09 9.29 4.44
N TYR A 232 -0.30 8.97 3.21
CA TYR A 232 0.06 7.70 2.57
C TYR A 232 1.58 7.58 2.36
N GLU A 233 2.23 8.63 1.85
CA GLU A 233 3.68 8.63 1.62
C GLU A 233 4.47 8.53 2.92
N GLU A 234 4.04 9.21 3.98
CA GLU A 234 4.61 9.10 5.32
C GLU A 234 4.54 7.66 5.83
N ARG A 235 3.36 7.04 5.79
CA ARG A 235 3.16 5.66 6.24
C ARG A 235 3.98 4.65 5.42
N VAL A 236 4.06 4.83 4.11
CA VAL A 236 4.92 3.97 3.26
C VAL A 236 6.39 4.14 3.66
N SER A 237 6.84 5.37 3.93
CA SER A 237 8.22 5.63 4.36
C SER A 237 8.52 4.97 5.72
N GLU A 238 7.60 5.06 6.68
CA GLU A 238 7.73 4.41 7.99
C GLU A 238 7.84 2.89 7.85
N VAL A 239 6.95 2.28 7.05
CA VAL A 239 6.97 0.84 6.80
C VAL A 239 8.25 0.41 6.07
N GLN A 240 8.71 1.16 5.09
CA GLN A 240 9.97 0.88 4.39
C GLN A 240 11.18 0.98 5.32
N ALA A 241 11.20 1.96 6.22
CA ALA A 241 12.25 2.11 7.22
C ALA A 241 12.26 0.93 8.20
N TRP A 242 11.09 0.54 8.71
CA TRP A 242 10.93 -0.63 9.58
C TRP A 242 11.36 -1.92 8.87
N MET A 243 10.94 -2.13 7.62
CA MET A 243 11.36 -3.29 6.82
C MET A 243 12.87 -3.37 6.68
N LYS A 244 13.53 -2.22 6.46
CA LYS A 244 14.99 -2.13 6.36
C LYS A 244 15.67 -2.45 7.69
N GLU A 245 15.12 -2.01 8.82
CA GLU A 245 15.63 -2.32 10.16
C GLU A 245 15.54 -3.82 10.47
N VAL A 246 14.39 -4.44 10.16
CA VAL A 246 14.22 -5.90 10.30
C VAL A 246 15.17 -6.65 9.38
N ASP A 247 15.32 -6.22 8.13
CA ASP A 247 16.23 -6.86 7.19
C ASP A 247 17.69 -6.79 7.67
N ASN A 248 18.13 -5.63 8.16
CA ASN A 248 19.44 -5.45 8.77
C ASN A 248 19.63 -6.36 10.00
N SER A 249 18.60 -6.45 10.84
CA SER A 249 18.62 -7.31 12.02
C SER A 249 18.81 -8.78 11.61
N LEU A 250 18.10 -9.25 10.58
CA LEU A 250 18.25 -10.60 10.02
C LEU A 250 19.63 -10.82 9.38
N GLN A 251 20.21 -9.81 8.73
CA GLN A 251 21.56 -9.89 8.15
C GLN A 251 22.68 -9.92 9.20
N SER A 252 22.48 -9.25 10.34
CA SER A 252 23.48 -9.13 11.41
C SER A 252 23.62 -10.37 12.30
N ILE A 253 22.86 -11.44 12.02
CA ILE A 253 22.84 -12.64 12.85
C ILE A 253 24.10 -13.46 12.65
N CYS A 254 24.87 -13.65 13.73
CA CYS A 254 26.04 -14.51 13.78
C CYS A 254 25.73 -15.86 14.44
N LEU A 255 26.48 -16.90 14.07
CA LEU A 255 26.46 -18.20 14.76
C LEU A 255 26.78 -18.02 16.26
N LYS A 256 26.24 -18.92 17.08
CA LYS A 256 26.45 -18.94 18.54
C LYS A 256 27.26 -20.16 18.96
N GLU A 257 27.96 -20.04 20.08
CA GLU A 257 28.88 -21.07 20.59
C GLU A 257 28.17 -22.19 21.35
N SER A 258 27.13 -21.86 22.12
CA SER A 258 26.44 -22.84 22.98
C SER A 258 24.98 -23.04 22.57
N LEU A 259 24.40 -24.19 22.95
CA LEU A 259 22.98 -24.47 22.75
C LEU A 259 22.09 -23.40 23.42
N SER A 260 22.48 -22.93 24.62
CA SER A 260 21.72 -21.91 25.36
C SER A 260 21.61 -20.61 24.55
N GLU A 261 22.72 -20.13 24.01
CA GLU A 261 22.73 -18.95 23.16
C GLU A 261 21.99 -19.17 21.84
N LYS A 262 22.09 -20.36 21.25
CA LYS A 262 21.31 -20.71 20.04
C LYS A 262 19.81 -20.64 20.30
N ARG A 263 19.35 -21.11 21.46
CA ARG A 263 17.93 -21.00 21.87
C ARG A 263 17.50 -19.55 22.06
N LEU A 264 18.32 -18.73 22.71
CA LEU A 264 18.05 -17.30 22.86
C LEU A 264 17.96 -16.59 21.51
N GLN A 265 18.85 -16.92 20.57
CA GLN A 265 18.81 -16.38 19.21
C GLN A 265 17.55 -16.84 18.45
N LEU A 266 17.14 -18.09 18.61
CA LEU A 266 15.91 -18.62 18.02
C LEU A 266 14.66 -17.91 18.56
N GLU A 267 14.62 -17.61 19.85
CA GLU A 267 13.53 -16.83 20.46
C GLU A 267 13.44 -15.42 19.87
N LYS A 268 14.57 -14.73 19.72
CA LYS A 268 14.62 -13.42 19.02
C LYS A 268 14.08 -13.52 17.59
N LEU A 269 14.49 -14.56 16.86
CA LEU A 269 14.00 -14.82 15.49
C LEU A 269 12.51 -15.11 15.44
N LYS A 270 11.96 -15.80 16.45
CA LYS A 270 10.53 -16.06 16.60
C LYS A 270 9.76 -14.75 16.78
N ASN A 271 10.28 -13.83 17.60
CA ASN A 271 9.67 -12.51 17.80
C ASN A 271 9.67 -11.69 16.51
N ILE A 272 10.81 -11.62 15.80
CA ILE A 272 10.89 -10.96 14.49
C ILE A 272 9.88 -11.56 13.51
N GLN A 273 9.73 -12.90 13.47
CA GLN A 273 8.74 -13.54 12.61
C GLN A 273 7.30 -13.15 12.98
N GLY A 274 7.01 -13.00 14.28
CA GLY A 274 5.73 -12.51 14.78
C GLY A 274 5.45 -11.07 14.33
N GLU A 275 6.40 -10.16 14.60
CA GLU A 275 6.32 -8.75 14.19
C GLU A 275 6.11 -8.60 12.68
N VAL A 276 6.82 -9.40 11.89
CA VAL A 276 6.67 -9.39 10.44
C VAL A 276 5.25 -9.81 10.04
N ARG A 277 4.67 -10.85 10.64
CA ARG A 277 3.29 -11.27 10.34
C ARG A 277 2.26 -10.23 10.77
N GLU A 278 2.45 -9.58 11.91
CA GLU A 278 1.53 -8.56 12.41
C GLU A 278 1.44 -7.34 11.48
N LYS A 279 2.54 -7.03 10.77
CA LYS A 279 2.58 -5.94 9.77
C LYS A 279 1.81 -6.24 8.48
N GLU A 280 1.37 -7.47 8.24
CA GLU A 280 0.67 -7.86 6.99
C GLU A 280 -0.59 -7.02 6.74
N LEU A 281 -1.40 -6.80 7.79
CA LEU A 281 -2.62 -6.01 7.69
C LEU A 281 -2.34 -4.54 7.33
N GLU A 282 -1.22 -3.98 7.81
CA GLU A 282 -0.83 -2.61 7.49
C GLU A 282 -0.36 -2.50 6.03
N ILE A 283 0.38 -3.49 5.54
CA ILE A 283 0.80 -3.57 4.12
C ILE A 283 -0.41 -3.67 3.19
N ASP A 284 -1.39 -4.50 3.53
CA ASP A 284 -2.63 -4.65 2.77
C ASP A 284 -3.43 -3.34 2.77
N ALA A 285 -3.57 -2.69 3.94
CA ALA A 285 -4.26 -1.42 4.07
C ALA A 285 -3.58 -0.30 3.24
N LEU A 286 -2.25 -0.25 3.20
CA LEU A 286 -1.51 0.69 2.35
C LEU A 286 -1.70 0.38 0.86
N THR A 287 -1.70 -0.90 0.50
CA THR A 287 -1.97 -1.36 -0.87
C THR A 287 -3.36 -0.92 -1.33
N ASP A 288 -4.38 -1.09 -0.49
CA ASP A 288 -5.74 -0.65 -0.75
C ASP A 288 -5.87 0.87 -0.81
N LYS A 289 -5.26 1.60 0.14
CA LYS A 289 -5.27 3.08 0.15
C LYS A 289 -4.65 3.65 -1.13
N MET A 290 -3.56 3.06 -1.63
CA MET A 290 -2.96 3.47 -2.91
C MET A 290 -3.89 3.23 -4.10
N GLN A 291 -4.65 2.13 -4.11
CA GLN A 291 -5.66 1.87 -5.14
C GLN A 291 -6.79 2.91 -5.10
N GLN A 292 -7.16 3.38 -3.91
CA GLN A 292 -8.19 4.42 -3.75
C GLN A 292 -7.70 5.81 -4.19
N LEU A 293 -6.47 6.18 -3.84
CA LEU A 293 -5.86 7.48 -4.16
C LEU A 293 -5.57 7.66 -5.65
N GLN A 294 -5.34 6.57 -6.39
CA GLN A 294 -5.19 6.63 -7.84
C GLN A 294 -6.27 5.80 -8.53
N LYS A 295 -7.38 6.45 -8.90
CA LYS A 295 -8.33 5.91 -9.88
C LYS A 295 -7.71 6.09 -11.29
N GLY A 296 -7.99 5.22 -12.26
CA GLY A 296 -7.36 5.23 -13.61
C GLY A 296 -6.30 4.14 -13.81
N PRO A 297 -5.62 3.97 -14.96
CA PRO A 297 -4.51 3.02 -15.11
C PRO A 297 -3.18 3.73 -15.36
N SER A 298 -2.39 3.98 -14.32
CA SER A 298 -1.02 4.55 -14.45
C SER A 298 0.04 3.46 -14.35
N LYS A 299 0.97 3.39 -15.32
CA LYS A 299 2.09 2.42 -15.29
C LYS A 299 2.99 2.59 -14.06
N ARG A 300 3.17 3.83 -13.58
CA ARG A 300 3.93 4.14 -12.35
C ARG A 300 3.27 3.61 -11.06
N ARG A 301 1.95 3.39 -11.09
CA ARG A 301 1.21 2.81 -9.97
C ARG A 301 1.53 1.35 -9.78
N ILE A 302 1.43 0.59 -10.88
CA ILE A 302 1.59 -0.86 -10.87
C ILE A 302 2.99 -1.19 -10.37
N SER A 303 4.01 -0.42 -10.77
CA SER A 303 5.38 -0.60 -10.29
C SER A 303 5.51 -0.37 -8.78
N LYS A 304 5.05 0.75 -8.22
CA LYS A 304 5.17 1.04 -6.78
C LYS A 304 4.39 0.08 -5.87
N LEU A 305 3.16 -0.26 -6.26
CA LEU A 305 2.35 -1.26 -5.54
C LEU A 305 2.99 -2.65 -5.57
N SER A 306 3.50 -3.04 -6.74
CA SER A 306 4.21 -4.31 -6.87
C SER A 306 5.50 -4.31 -6.06
N GLU A 307 6.23 -3.19 -6.00
CA GLU A 307 7.52 -3.11 -5.31
C GLU A 307 7.39 -3.23 -3.79
N LEU A 308 6.46 -2.51 -3.15
CA LEU A 308 6.25 -2.62 -1.69
C LEU A 308 5.80 -4.04 -1.31
N GLY A 309 4.83 -4.59 -2.05
CA GLY A 309 4.34 -5.96 -1.80
C GLY A 309 5.43 -7.01 -2.00
N ILE A 310 6.20 -6.94 -3.09
CA ILE A 310 7.29 -7.89 -3.38
C ILE A 310 8.40 -7.80 -2.33
N THR A 311 8.83 -6.59 -1.97
CA THR A 311 9.89 -6.41 -0.96
C THR A 311 9.45 -6.95 0.41
N TYR A 312 8.18 -6.75 0.78
CA TYR A 312 7.63 -7.29 2.01
C TYR A 312 7.55 -8.82 1.99
N GLN A 313 7.08 -9.43 0.91
CA GLN A 313 7.02 -10.89 0.77
C GLN A 313 8.43 -11.54 0.77
N ASN A 314 9.43 -10.84 0.22
CA ASN A 314 10.83 -11.26 0.32
C ASN A 314 11.33 -11.24 1.77
N LEU A 315 10.98 -10.19 2.54
CA LEU A 315 11.32 -10.08 3.96
C LEU A 315 10.65 -11.18 4.79
N VAL A 316 9.36 -11.46 4.55
CA VAL A 316 8.61 -12.56 5.17
C VAL A 316 9.30 -13.90 4.93
N SER A 317 9.68 -14.16 3.68
CA SER A 317 10.38 -15.39 3.29
C SER A 317 11.74 -15.48 3.98
N LYS A 318 12.53 -14.41 3.95
CA LYS A 318 13.85 -14.35 4.61
C LYS A 318 13.76 -14.58 6.11
N ALA A 319 12.81 -13.95 6.81
CA ALA A 319 12.58 -14.14 8.23
C ALA A 319 12.22 -15.60 8.56
N ARG A 320 11.29 -16.19 7.79
CA ARG A 320 10.88 -17.60 7.94
C ARG A 320 12.03 -18.57 7.69
N ASP A 321 12.79 -18.36 6.63
CA ASP A 321 13.87 -19.26 6.24
C ASP A 321 15.03 -19.19 7.24
N THR A 322 15.34 -17.99 7.74
CA THR A 322 16.33 -17.78 8.81
C THR A 322 15.87 -18.44 10.11
N TYR A 323 14.62 -18.27 10.51
CA TYR A 323 14.05 -18.96 11.68
C TYR A 323 14.14 -20.47 11.53
N THR A 324 13.73 -21.03 10.39
CA THR A 324 13.72 -22.48 10.14
C THR A 324 15.13 -23.06 10.22
N LYS A 325 16.11 -22.36 9.65
CA LYS A 325 17.53 -22.71 9.72
C LYS A 325 18.04 -22.73 11.16
N TRP A 326 17.75 -21.70 11.95
CA TRP A 326 18.16 -21.65 13.37
C TRP A 326 17.43 -22.66 14.24
N ASN A 327 16.17 -22.95 13.94
CA ASN A 327 15.41 -23.99 14.61
C ASN A 327 16.08 -25.36 14.41
N GLN A 328 16.52 -25.65 13.18
CA GLN A 328 17.29 -26.86 12.90
C GLN A 328 18.61 -26.90 13.68
N TYR A 329 19.34 -25.79 13.78
CA TYR A 329 20.58 -25.72 14.57
C TYR A 329 20.39 -26.01 16.06
N VAL A 330 19.25 -25.63 16.62
CA VAL A 330 18.90 -25.94 18.01
C VAL A 330 18.52 -27.42 18.15
N ILE A 331 17.76 -27.97 17.20
CA ILE A 331 17.37 -29.39 17.19
C ILE A 331 18.61 -30.29 17.08
N ASP A 332 19.49 -30.03 16.12
CA ASP A 332 20.69 -30.85 15.88
C ASP A 332 21.62 -30.84 17.11
N HIS A 333 21.83 -29.67 17.73
CA HIS A 333 22.66 -29.55 18.93
C HIS A 333 21.98 -30.22 20.14
N GLN A 334 20.66 -30.11 20.28
CA GLN A 334 19.93 -30.82 21.34
C GLN A 334 20.04 -32.34 21.19
N GLU A 335 19.91 -32.86 19.97
CA GLU A 335 20.01 -34.29 19.67
C GLU A 335 21.42 -34.79 19.96
N PHE A 336 22.46 -34.06 19.54
CA PHE A 336 23.85 -34.37 19.89
C PHE A 336 24.05 -34.52 21.40
N LEU A 337 23.64 -33.53 22.21
CA LEU A 337 23.82 -33.59 23.67
C LEU A 337 22.99 -34.73 24.31
N SER A 338 21.83 -35.06 23.74
CA SER A 338 21.00 -36.18 24.24
C SER A 338 21.72 -37.52 24.03
N ILE A 339 22.19 -37.78 22.80
CA ILE A 339 22.89 -39.02 22.46
C ILE A 339 24.22 -39.10 23.23
N GLU A 340 24.94 -37.98 23.34
CA GLU A 340 26.18 -37.87 24.13
C GLU A 340 25.95 -38.27 25.58
N SER A 341 24.93 -37.69 26.23
CA SER A 341 24.63 -37.96 27.64
C SER A 341 24.20 -39.41 27.88
N GLU A 342 23.38 -39.98 27.00
CA GLU A 342 22.95 -41.38 27.08
C GLU A 342 24.13 -42.33 26.91
N PHE A 343 25.02 -42.05 25.95
CA PHE A 343 26.19 -42.86 25.69
C PHE A 343 27.23 -42.78 26.80
N LEU A 344 27.52 -41.58 27.32
CA LEU A 344 28.42 -41.40 28.47
C LEU A 344 27.94 -42.16 29.70
N LYS A 345 26.62 -42.14 29.97
CA LYS A 345 26.03 -42.94 31.05
C LYS A 345 26.27 -44.43 30.80
N HIS A 346 26.00 -44.92 29.60
CA HIS A 346 26.23 -46.32 29.24
C HIS A 346 27.70 -46.73 29.39
N LEU A 347 28.64 -45.93 28.89
CA LEU A 347 30.08 -46.17 29.06
C LEU A 347 30.50 -46.20 30.54
N THR A 348 29.94 -45.32 31.36
CA THR A 348 30.22 -45.28 32.80
C THR A 348 29.72 -46.55 33.50
N ASP A 349 28.50 -47.01 33.18
CA ASP A 349 27.93 -48.25 33.72
C ASP A 349 28.77 -49.47 33.31
N LEU A 350 29.20 -49.54 32.05
CA LEU A 350 30.09 -50.60 31.54
C LEU A 350 31.46 -50.58 32.24
N LYS A 351 32.04 -49.39 32.41
CA LYS A 351 33.31 -49.21 33.13
C LYS A 351 33.19 -49.73 34.57
N GLN A 352 32.11 -49.39 35.28
CA GLN A 352 31.89 -49.84 36.65
C GLN A 352 31.73 -51.37 36.73
N LYS A 353 30.95 -51.99 35.83
CA LYS A 353 30.81 -53.46 35.77
C LYS A 353 32.15 -54.13 35.49
N LEU A 354 32.96 -53.54 34.62
CA LEU A 354 34.27 -54.07 34.27
C LEU A 354 35.27 -53.99 35.44
N GLU A 355 35.26 -52.90 36.20
CA GLU A 355 36.07 -52.74 37.42
C GLU A 355 35.72 -53.82 38.46
N GLN A 356 34.46 -54.23 38.59
CA GLN A 356 34.05 -55.33 39.48
C GLN A 356 34.57 -56.71 39.05
N CYS A 357 34.91 -56.88 37.76
CA CYS A 357 35.40 -58.13 37.20
C CYS A 357 36.93 -58.22 37.15
N GLN A 358 37.66 -57.14 37.45
CA GLN A 358 39.12 -57.08 37.30
C GLN A 358 39.88 -58.00 38.27
N THR A 359 39.32 -58.31 39.44
CA THR A 359 39.99 -59.17 40.42
C THR A 359 39.60 -60.64 40.22
N PRO A 360 40.56 -61.55 39.96
CA PRO A 360 40.33 -62.99 39.84
C PRO A 360 40.24 -63.63 41.23
N GLU A 361 39.28 -63.16 42.02
CA GLU A 361 39.00 -63.63 43.37
C GLU A 361 37.58 -64.19 43.43
N GLY A 362 37.40 -65.27 44.20
CA GLY A 362 36.12 -65.96 44.38
C GLY A 362 36.20 -67.46 44.18
N THR A 363 35.04 -68.11 44.16
CA THR A 363 34.85 -69.50 43.77
C THR A 363 34.98 -69.67 42.24
N LEU A 364 35.06 -70.92 41.77
CA LEU A 364 35.07 -71.21 40.32
C LEU A 364 33.85 -70.62 39.61
N ASP A 365 32.68 -70.71 40.24
CA ASP A 365 31.42 -70.17 39.71
C ASP A 365 31.47 -68.64 39.62
N ASP A 366 32.01 -67.96 40.63
CA ASP A 366 32.17 -66.49 40.63
C ASP A 366 33.09 -66.02 39.49
N ILE A 367 34.19 -66.74 39.24
CA ILE A 367 35.14 -66.41 38.16
C ILE A 367 34.48 -66.64 36.79
N GLN A 368 33.65 -67.67 36.66
CA GLN A 368 32.94 -67.99 35.43
C GLN A 368 31.82 -66.97 35.14
N GLU A 369 31.11 -66.49 36.16
CA GLU A 369 30.12 -65.40 36.05
C GLU A 369 30.78 -64.06 35.66
N LYS A 370 31.92 -63.73 36.28
CA LYS A 370 32.74 -62.56 35.90
C LYS A 370 33.20 -62.67 34.44
N LEU A 371 33.67 -63.84 34.01
CA LEU A 371 34.09 -64.04 32.61
C LEU A 371 32.92 -63.87 31.64
N GLN A 372 31.74 -64.40 31.98
CA GLN A 372 30.54 -64.22 31.16
C GLN A 372 30.19 -62.74 31.02
N THR A 373 30.19 -61.99 32.13
CA THR A 373 29.93 -60.54 32.12
C THR A 373 30.91 -59.79 31.21
N VAL A 374 32.21 -60.10 31.28
CA VAL A 374 33.23 -59.45 30.43
C VAL A 374 33.10 -59.88 28.97
N GLN A 375 32.69 -61.13 28.69
CA GLN A 375 32.40 -61.59 27.33
C GLN A 375 31.18 -60.86 26.74
N ASP A 376 30.13 -60.63 27.52
CA ASP A 376 28.95 -59.88 27.09
C ASP A 376 29.34 -58.44 26.73
N ILE A 377 30.15 -57.77 27.57
CA ILE A 377 30.70 -56.43 27.28
C ILE A 377 31.53 -56.44 26.00
N ALA A 378 32.35 -57.48 25.78
CA ALA A 378 33.16 -57.62 24.57
C ALA A 378 32.29 -57.82 23.31
N CYS A 379 31.15 -58.50 23.42
CA CYS A 379 30.18 -58.65 22.34
C CYS A 379 29.48 -57.32 21.98
N GLU A 380 29.32 -56.40 22.92
CA GLU A 380 28.73 -55.08 22.67
C GLU A 380 29.65 -54.10 21.91
N LYS A 381 30.92 -54.44 21.69
CA LYS A 381 31.93 -53.55 21.06
C LYS A 381 31.47 -52.93 19.73
N GLU A 382 30.86 -53.71 18.85
CA GLU A 382 30.40 -53.20 17.54
C GLU A 382 29.26 -52.19 17.70
N SER A 383 28.34 -52.45 18.63
CA SER A 383 27.25 -51.52 19.01
C SER A 383 27.82 -50.21 19.56
N LEU A 384 28.79 -50.28 20.49
CA LEU A 384 29.45 -49.08 21.04
C LEU A 384 30.21 -48.28 19.96
N SER A 385 30.84 -48.97 19.02
CA SER A 385 31.57 -48.31 17.92
C SER A 385 30.61 -47.61 16.96
N SER A 386 29.49 -48.25 16.61
CA SER A 386 28.47 -47.65 15.74
C SER A 386 27.76 -46.45 16.37
N THR A 387 27.47 -46.50 17.68
CA THR A 387 26.90 -45.37 18.42
C THR A 387 27.89 -44.21 18.53
N PHE A 388 29.17 -44.49 18.80
CA PHE A 388 30.23 -43.47 18.76
C PHE A 388 30.37 -42.81 17.38
N GLN A 389 30.27 -43.58 16.29
CA GLN A 389 30.29 -43.02 14.93
C GLN A 389 29.10 -42.09 14.71
N ASN A 390 27.89 -42.47 15.13
CA ASN A 390 26.71 -41.62 15.04
C ASN A 390 26.89 -40.30 15.83
N ILE A 391 27.44 -40.36 17.04
CA ILE A 391 27.77 -39.15 17.82
C ILE A 391 28.75 -38.26 17.06
N THR A 392 29.78 -38.84 16.46
CA THR A 392 30.78 -38.11 15.67
C THR A 392 30.14 -37.43 14.45
N ASP A 393 29.27 -38.14 13.72
CA ASP A 393 28.56 -37.61 12.57
C ASP A 393 27.63 -36.44 12.98
N LYS A 394 26.89 -36.59 14.08
CA LYS A 394 26.07 -35.51 14.66
C LYS A 394 26.91 -34.33 15.10
N ALA A 395 28.05 -34.57 15.73
CA ALA A 395 28.96 -33.51 16.15
C ALA A 395 29.47 -32.69 14.96
N GLN A 396 29.79 -33.32 13.83
CA GLN A 396 30.18 -32.61 12.61
C GLN A 396 29.07 -31.67 12.11
N VAL A 397 27.82 -32.12 12.14
CA VAL A 397 26.65 -31.26 11.80
C VAL A 397 26.57 -30.08 12.77
N VAL A 398 26.74 -30.31 14.07
CA VAL A 398 26.70 -29.25 15.08
C VAL A 398 27.88 -28.28 14.91
N LEU A 399 29.10 -28.75 14.64
CA LEU A 399 30.27 -27.89 14.39
C LEU A 399 30.06 -26.95 13.21
N SER A 400 29.44 -27.44 12.13
CA SER A 400 29.12 -26.62 10.94
C SER A 400 28.13 -25.49 11.24
N SER A 401 27.34 -25.61 12.31
CA SER A 401 26.33 -24.65 12.73
C SER A 401 26.66 -23.93 14.04
N THR A 402 27.90 -24.04 14.52
CA THR A 402 28.37 -23.46 15.79
C THR A 402 29.50 -22.47 15.53
N ALA A 403 29.56 -21.40 16.32
CA ALA A 403 30.67 -20.45 16.24
C ALA A 403 32.02 -21.14 16.59
N PRO A 404 33.15 -20.72 16.00
CA PRO A 404 34.45 -21.35 16.24
C PRO A 404 34.87 -21.43 17.72
N MET A 405 34.43 -20.49 18.54
CA MET A 405 34.72 -20.48 19.99
C MET A 405 34.06 -21.65 20.74
N GLY A 406 32.95 -22.18 20.23
CA GLY A 406 32.30 -23.37 20.79
C GLY A 406 32.85 -24.69 20.26
N HIS A 407 33.75 -24.68 19.28
CA HIS A 407 34.26 -25.91 18.65
C HIS A 407 35.18 -26.70 19.58
N SER A 408 35.96 -26.04 20.42
CA SER A 408 36.85 -26.72 21.38
C SER A 408 36.05 -27.62 22.30
N VAL A 409 34.97 -27.10 22.89
CA VAL A 409 34.12 -27.85 23.83
C VAL A 409 33.57 -29.13 23.19
N ILE A 410 33.07 -29.04 21.95
CA ILE A 410 32.52 -30.21 21.24
C ILE A 410 33.63 -31.21 20.88
N ASN A 411 34.79 -30.74 20.44
CA ASN A 411 35.90 -31.63 20.10
C ASN A 411 36.47 -32.32 21.35
N ASP A 412 36.57 -31.60 22.47
CA ASP A 412 37.02 -32.13 23.75
C ASP A 412 36.06 -33.22 24.27
N THR A 413 34.75 -33.06 24.09
CA THR A 413 33.77 -34.12 24.46
C THR A 413 33.89 -35.36 23.59
N ILE A 414 34.03 -35.20 22.26
CA ILE A 414 34.27 -36.33 21.34
C ILE A 414 35.55 -37.07 21.74
N GLN A 415 36.65 -36.33 21.99
CA GLN A 415 37.92 -36.90 22.39
C GLN A 415 37.79 -37.66 23.72
N SER A 416 37.13 -37.07 24.72
CA SER A 416 36.89 -37.72 26.01
C SER A 416 36.10 -39.02 25.88
N ILE A 417 35.05 -39.04 25.06
CA ILE A 417 34.26 -40.25 24.77
C ILE A 417 35.13 -41.31 24.08
N GLN A 418 35.95 -40.90 23.12
CA GLN A 418 36.86 -41.81 22.40
C GLN A 418 37.88 -42.46 23.34
N GLU A 419 38.46 -41.68 24.26
CA GLU A 419 39.41 -42.15 25.26
C GLU A 419 38.75 -43.13 26.25
N LEU A 420 37.54 -42.82 26.73
CA LEU A 420 36.77 -43.70 27.61
C LEU A 420 36.40 -45.02 26.93
N LEU A 421 35.90 -44.95 25.69
CA LEU A 421 35.56 -46.13 24.90
C LEU A 421 36.79 -47.02 24.66
N SER A 422 37.92 -46.42 24.27
CA SER A 422 39.18 -47.15 24.04
C SER A 422 39.67 -47.82 25.32
N THR A 423 39.56 -47.13 26.46
CA THR A 423 39.91 -47.66 27.78
C THR A 423 39.05 -48.86 28.17
N ILE A 424 37.73 -48.77 27.97
CA ILE A 424 36.79 -49.87 28.27
C ILE A 424 37.09 -51.09 27.38
N ILE A 425 37.29 -50.88 26.07
CA ILE A 425 37.59 -51.97 25.14
C ILE A 425 38.90 -52.67 25.51
N LEU A 426 39.95 -51.90 25.82
CA LEU A 426 41.25 -52.45 26.21
C LEU A 426 41.12 -53.23 27.52
N ASN A 427 40.55 -52.62 28.56
CA ASN A 427 40.37 -53.26 29.87
C ASN A 427 39.51 -54.52 29.76
N ALA A 428 38.45 -54.52 28.95
CA ALA A 428 37.60 -55.71 28.74
C ALA A 428 38.41 -56.85 28.13
N SER A 429 39.25 -56.56 27.14
CA SER A 429 40.13 -57.57 26.54
C SER A 429 41.17 -58.12 27.52
N THR A 430 41.80 -57.26 28.33
CA THR A 430 42.82 -57.65 29.31
C THR A 430 42.21 -58.46 30.46
N THR A 431 41.08 -58.01 31.01
CA THR A 431 40.36 -58.72 32.07
C THR A 431 39.85 -60.07 31.59
N LYS A 432 39.34 -60.16 30.35
CA LYS A 432 38.92 -61.42 29.74
C LYS A 432 40.05 -62.45 29.73
N VAL A 433 41.22 -62.08 29.19
CA VAL A 433 42.38 -62.97 29.13
C VAL A 433 42.82 -63.39 30.53
N SER A 434 42.89 -62.45 31.48
CA SER A 434 43.27 -62.77 32.87
C SER A 434 42.30 -63.74 33.55
N LEU A 435 41.00 -63.65 33.29
CA LEU A 435 40.00 -64.56 33.84
C LEU A 435 40.06 -65.93 33.14
N GLU A 436 40.28 -65.97 31.83
CA GLU A 436 40.49 -67.22 31.06
C GLU A 436 41.74 -67.97 31.56
N ASP A 437 42.84 -67.25 31.82
CA ASP A 437 44.05 -67.81 32.42
C ASP A 437 43.79 -68.35 33.83
N CYS A 438 43.03 -67.64 34.65
CA CYS A 438 42.64 -68.10 35.99
C CYS A 438 41.78 -69.37 35.94
N LEU A 439 40.81 -69.45 35.03
CA LEU A 439 40.01 -70.65 34.81
C LEU A 439 40.87 -71.83 34.31
N HIS A 440 41.86 -71.57 33.46
CA HIS A 440 42.80 -72.60 33.03
C HIS A 440 43.64 -73.14 34.21
N LEU A 441 44.11 -72.26 35.09
CA LEU A 441 44.81 -72.64 36.33
C LEU A 441 43.91 -73.47 37.25
N TRP A 442 42.65 -73.10 37.42
CA TRP A 442 41.67 -73.90 38.17
C TRP A 442 41.44 -75.27 37.55
N SER A 443 41.27 -75.34 36.22
CA SER A 443 41.08 -76.59 35.49
C SER A 443 42.26 -77.54 35.67
N THR A 444 43.49 -77.01 35.54
CA THR A 444 44.72 -77.78 35.76
C THR A 444 44.87 -78.22 37.21
N PHE A 445 44.59 -77.36 38.18
CA PHE A 445 44.61 -77.70 39.62
C PHE A 445 43.60 -78.80 39.96
N LEU A 446 42.35 -78.69 39.50
CA LEU A 446 41.30 -79.70 39.70
C LEU A 446 41.67 -81.04 39.04
N HIS A 447 42.33 -81.00 37.88
CA HIS A 447 42.84 -82.20 37.23
C HIS A 447 43.93 -82.87 38.06
N SER A 448 44.93 -82.11 38.53
CA SER A 448 45.99 -82.60 39.40
C SER A 448 45.43 -83.17 40.72
N MET A 449 44.45 -82.49 41.33
CA MET A 449 43.79 -82.96 42.54
C MET A 449 43.05 -84.28 42.31
N LYS A 450 42.32 -84.43 41.20
CA LYS A 450 41.67 -85.70 40.81
C LYS A 450 42.70 -86.81 40.55
N GLN A 451 43.84 -86.50 39.92
CA GLN A 451 44.91 -87.48 39.72
C GLN A 451 45.50 -87.95 41.05
N VAL A 452 45.79 -87.02 41.97
CA VAL A 452 46.30 -87.35 43.31
C VAL A 452 45.28 -88.20 44.07
N ALA A 453 44.00 -87.81 44.08
CA ALA A 453 42.95 -88.60 44.72
C ALA A 453 42.88 -90.02 44.15
N LYS A 454 42.89 -90.18 42.81
CA LYS A 454 42.90 -91.49 42.16
C LYS A 454 44.12 -92.34 42.53
N VAL A 455 45.30 -91.72 42.61
CA VAL A 455 46.54 -92.42 43.04
C VAL A 455 46.43 -92.83 44.50
N THR A 456 45.92 -91.96 45.38
CA THR A 456 45.68 -92.28 46.79
C THR A 456 44.68 -93.43 46.94
N ASP A 457 43.53 -93.39 46.26
CA ASP A 457 42.53 -94.46 46.26
C ASP A 457 43.13 -95.78 45.76
N SER A 458 43.97 -95.72 44.72
CA SER A 458 44.68 -96.89 44.19
C SER A 458 45.68 -97.46 45.21
N ILE A 459 46.40 -96.60 45.95
CA ILE A 459 47.34 -97.02 47.00
C ILE A 459 46.58 -97.64 48.18
N GLU A 460 45.48 -97.02 48.63
CA GLU A 460 44.61 -97.56 49.68
C GLU A 460 44.07 -98.93 49.30
N HIS A 461 43.54 -99.10 48.08
CA HIS A 461 43.08 -100.39 47.59
C HIS A 461 44.19 -101.45 47.61
N THR A 462 45.40 -101.13 47.14
CA THR A 462 46.54 -102.07 47.17
C THR A 462 47.00 -102.40 48.59
N LEU A 463 46.89 -101.46 49.54
CA LEU A 463 47.18 -101.70 50.96
C LEU A 463 46.12 -102.60 51.60
N GLU A 464 44.84 -102.42 51.26
CA GLU A 464 43.73 -103.28 51.72
C GLU A 464 43.89 -104.73 51.19
N GLU A 465 44.26 -104.88 49.91
CA GLU A 465 44.59 -106.18 49.31
C GLU A 465 45.81 -106.85 49.97
N ALA A 466 46.86 -106.08 50.28
CA ALA A 466 48.02 -106.57 51.03
C ALA A 466 47.67 -107.01 52.46
N LYS A 467 46.69 -106.36 53.09
CA LYS A 467 46.17 -106.71 54.43
C LYS A 467 45.34 -108.00 54.40
N ASN A 468 44.53 -108.18 53.35
CA ASN A 468 43.71 -109.39 53.15
C ASN A 468 44.53 -110.61 52.72
N THR A 469 45.73 -110.43 52.16
CA THR A 469 46.68 -111.51 51.84
C THR A 469 47.64 -111.86 52.98
N SER A 470 47.63 -111.10 54.09
CA SER A 470 48.54 -111.27 55.24
C SER A 470 47.88 -111.73 56.54
N LEU A 471 46.62 -112.18 56.49
CA LEU A 471 45.98 -112.95 57.58
C LEU A 471 45.92 -114.45 57.17
N PRO A 472 46.46 -115.37 58.00
CA PRO A 472 46.58 -116.79 57.70
C PRO A 472 45.24 -117.55 57.67
#